data_AF-A0A355BHB1-F1
#
_entry.id   AF-A0A355BHB1-F1
#
_cell.length_a   1.000
_cell.length_b   1.000
_cell.length_c   1.000
_cell.angle_alpha   90.00
_cell.angle_beta   90.00
_cell.angle_gamma   90.00
#
_symmetry.space_group_name_H-M   'P 1'
#
loop_
_entity.id
_entity.type
_entity.pdbx_description
1 polymer ?
#
loop_
_entity_poly.entity_id
_entity_poly.type
_entity_poly.pdbx_seq_one_letter_code
_entity_poly.pdbx_strand_id
1 'polypeptide(L)'
;EHCSYKHSRPVLKTFPTTGPRVLVGPGENAGVVDIGDGQAVVFKIESHNHPSAIEPFPGAATGVGGVVRDIFAMGARPIAVLNS
;
A
#
# COMPACT_ATOMS: atom_id res chain seq x y z
N GLU A 1 14.95 -9.49 -1.08
CA GLU A 1 14.48 -8.23 -1.69
C GLU A 1 13.00 -8.03 -1.44
N HIS A 2 12.15 -8.95 -1.90
CA HIS A 2 10.70 -8.89 -1.76
C HIS A 2 10.19 -8.56 -0.33
N CYS A 3 10.66 -9.26 0.71
CA CYS A 3 10.23 -8.97 2.09
C CYS A 3 11.17 -8.03 2.84
N SER A 4 12.48 -8.14 2.61
CA SER A 4 13.50 -7.48 3.42
C SER A 4 13.90 -6.09 2.94
N TYR A 5 13.62 -5.75 1.68
CA TYR A 5 14.03 -4.50 1.03
C TYR A 5 15.52 -4.19 1.23
N LYS A 6 16.38 -5.21 1.27
CA LYS A 6 17.77 -5.08 1.72
C LYS A 6 18.57 -4.02 0.97
N HIS A 7 18.32 -3.83 -0.33
CA HIS A 7 19.03 -2.84 -1.14
C HIS A 7 18.33 -1.48 -1.17
N SER A 8 16.99 -1.48 -1.14
CA SER A 8 16.18 -0.26 -1.25
C SER A 8 15.99 0.46 0.09
N ARG A 9 15.93 -0.28 1.21
CA ARG A 9 15.69 0.27 2.56
C ARG A 9 16.64 1.42 2.96
N PRO A 10 17.97 1.38 2.69
CA PRO A 10 18.85 2.50 3.00
C PRO A 10 18.46 3.78 2.26
N VAL A 11 18.01 3.66 1.01
CA VAL A 11 17.61 4.80 0.17
C VAL A 11 16.23 5.30 0.57
N LEU A 12 15.26 4.40 0.79
CA LEU A 12 13.89 4.78 1.16
C LEU A 12 13.82 5.55 2.50
N LYS A 13 14.79 5.36 3.39
CA LYS A 13 14.91 6.10 4.65
C LYS A 13 15.19 7.60 4.47
N THR A 14 15.63 8.04 3.29
CA THR A 14 15.92 9.46 3.04
C THR A 14 14.68 10.26 2.70
N PHE A 15 13.55 9.60 2.41
CA PHE A 15 12.32 10.28 2.05
C PHE A 15 11.65 10.95 3.25
N PRO A 16 11.01 12.12 3.05
CA PRO A 16 10.20 12.74 4.09
C PRO A 16 8.98 11.86 4.39
N THR A 17 8.75 11.55 5.66
CA THR A 17 7.66 10.67 6.11
C THR A 17 6.71 11.34 7.10
N THR A 18 6.98 12.57 7.49
CA THR A 18 6.18 13.34 8.45
C THR A 18 5.51 14.52 7.78
N GLY A 19 4.34 14.89 8.28
CA GLY A 19 3.60 16.05 7.82
C GLY A 19 2.31 16.26 8.64
N PRO A 20 1.72 17.47 8.63
CA PRO A 20 0.59 17.80 9.51
C PRO A 20 -0.64 16.92 9.33
N ARG A 21 -0.84 16.36 8.14
CA ARG A 21 -1.97 15.49 7.80
C ARG A 21 -1.62 14.00 7.77
N VAL A 22 -0.38 13.63 8.07
CA VAL A 22 0.03 12.22 8.09
C VAL A 22 -0.38 11.63 9.43
N LEU A 23 -1.37 10.73 9.43
CA LEU A 23 -1.83 10.03 10.62
C LEU A 23 -1.00 8.76 10.85
N VAL A 24 -0.66 8.04 9.77
CA VAL A 24 0.17 6.83 9.80
C VAL A 24 1.14 6.88 8.62
N GLY A 25 2.45 6.89 8.92
CA GLY A 25 3.52 6.83 7.93
C GLY A 25 3.97 5.39 7.61
N PRO A 26 5.15 5.20 6.99
CA PRO A 26 5.68 3.88 6.67
C PRO A 26 5.95 3.04 7.93
N GLY A 27 5.51 1.78 7.92
CA GLY A 27 5.72 0.82 9.01
C GLY A 27 4.54 -0.13 9.22
N GLU A 28 3.34 0.35 8.90
CA GLU A 28 2.09 -0.41 8.94
C GLU A 28 1.69 -0.97 7.57
N ASN A 29 0.56 -1.68 7.51
CA ASN A 29 0.06 -2.29 6.28
C ASN A 29 -0.31 -1.27 5.19
N ALA A 30 -0.72 -0.04 5.53
CA ALA A 30 -0.98 1.03 4.58
C ALA A 30 -0.80 2.43 5.22
N GLY A 31 -0.62 3.46 4.38
CA GLY A 31 -0.50 4.84 4.83
C GLY A 31 -1.86 5.48 5.06
N VAL A 32 -1.94 6.40 6.03
CA VAL A 32 -3.18 7.09 6.40
C VAL A 32 -2.97 8.60 6.44
N VAL A 33 -3.85 9.34 5.76
CA VAL A 33 -3.86 10.81 5.76
C VAL A 33 -5.22 11.37 6.18
N ASP A 34 -5.19 12.45 6.96
CA ASP A 34 -6.37 13.24 7.32
C ASP A 34 -6.82 14.08 6.11
N ILE A 35 -8.11 14.00 5.79
CA ILE A 35 -8.74 14.78 4.72
C ILE A 35 -9.72 15.84 5.24
N GLY A 36 -9.83 16.01 6.56
CA GLY A 36 -10.78 16.91 7.20
C GLY A 36 -12.10 16.22 7.54
N ASP A 37 -13.01 16.97 8.17
CA ASP A 37 -14.38 16.53 8.51
C ASP A 37 -14.46 15.24 9.35
N GLY A 38 -13.41 14.94 10.13
CA GLY A 38 -13.31 13.72 10.91
C GLY A 38 -13.11 12.46 10.04
N GLN A 39 -12.64 12.62 8.79
CA GLN A 39 -12.42 11.55 7.84
C GLN A 39 -10.93 11.37 7.53
N ALA A 40 -10.55 10.13 7.21
CA ALA A 40 -9.20 9.79 6.78
C ALA A 40 -9.24 8.91 5.54
N VAL A 41 -8.20 9.01 4.71
CA VAL A 41 -7.99 8.13 3.56
C VAL A 41 -6.84 7.19 3.87
N VAL A 42 -7.10 5.90 3.67
CA VAL A 42 -6.11 4.83 3.76
C VAL A 42 -5.76 4.39 2.35
N PHE A 43 -4.48 4.33 2.01
CA PHE A 43 -4.04 3.94 0.68
C PHE A 43 -2.68 3.23 0.71
N LYS A 44 -2.51 2.32 -0.27
CA LYS A 44 -1.27 1.61 -0.55
C LYS A 44 -1.26 1.22 -2.03
N ILE A 45 -0.06 1.06 -2.57
CA ILE A 45 0.18 0.45 -3.88
C ILE A 45 1.01 -0.82 -3.67
N GLU A 46 0.64 -1.88 -4.39
CA GLU A 46 1.38 -3.14 -4.46
C GLU A 46 1.67 -3.50 -5.91
N SER A 47 2.57 -4.47 -6.10
CA SER A 47 2.88 -5.04 -7.42
C SER A 47 2.73 -6.55 -7.36
N HIS A 48 2.33 -7.16 -8.48
CA HIS A 48 2.23 -8.62 -8.58
C HIS A 48 2.89 -9.16 -9.85
N ASN A 49 4.08 -8.65 -10.13
CA ASN A 49 4.72 -8.75 -11.43
C ASN A 49 5.05 -10.20 -11.83
N HIS A 50 5.77 -10.93 -10.98
CA HIS A 50 6.25 -12.26 -11.33
C HIS A 50 5.09 -13.26 -11.51
N PRO A 51 4.09 -13.34 -10.61
CA PRO A 51 2.93 -14.22 -10.81
C PRO A 51 2.11 -13.83 -12.05
N SER A 52 1.83 -12.54 -12.26
CA SER A 52 1.08 -12.08 -13.43
C SER A 52 1.78 -12.34 -14.76
N ALA A 53 3.11 -12.43 -14.77
CA ALA A 53 3.87 -12.79 -15.97
C ALA A 53 3.72 -14.29 -16.32
N ILE A 54 3.51 -15.15 -15.32
CA ILE A 54 3.35 -16.60 -15.50
C ILE A 54 1.90 -16.94 -15.80
N GLU A 55 0.97 -16.43 -14.97
CA GLU A 55 -0.45 -16.61 -15.16
C GLU A 55 -1.22 -15.29 -14.94
N PRO A 56 -1.61 -14.59 -16.03
CA PRO A 56 -2.11 -13.23 -15.92
C PRO A 56 -3.39 -13.07 -15.10
N PHE A 57 -4.36 -13.99 -15.26
CA PHE A 57 -5.69 -13.80 -14.67
C PHE A 57 -5.67 -13.89 -13.13
N PRO A 58 -5.27 -15.01 -12.51
CA PRO A 58 -5.19 -15.07 -11.05
C PRO A 58 -4.00 -14.27 -10.53
N GLY A 59 -2.91 -14.12 -11.29
CA GLY A 59 -1.81 -13.23 -10.91
C GLY A 59 -2.29 -11.79 -10.70
N ALA A 60 -3.13 -11.24 -11.58
CA ALA A 60 -3.73 -9.94 -11.35
C ALA A 60 -4.75 -9.97 -10.19
N ALA A 61 -5.62 -10.98 -10.16
CA ALA A 61 -6.70 -11.07 -9.16
C ALA A 61 -6.18 -11.18 -7.72
N THR A 62 -5.13 -11.99 -7.47
CA THR A 62 -4.54 -12.10 -6.13
C THR A 62 -3.81 -10.84 -5.71
N GLY A 63 -3.38 -10.01 -6.67
CA GLY A 63 -2.70 -8.74 -6.43
C GLY A 63 -3.69 -7.68 -5.95
N VAL A 64 -4.84 -7.61 -6.63
CA VAL A 64 -5.98 -6.81 -6.15
C VAL A 64 -6.43 -7.29 -4.77
N GLY A 65 -6.53 -8.61 -4.57
CA GLY A 65 -6.90 -9.18 -3.27
C GLY A 65 -5.90 -8.84 -2.16
N GLY A 66 -4.60 -8.74 -2.47
CA GLY A 66 -3.54 -8.34 -1.54
C GLY A 66 -3.77 -6.93 -1.00
N VAL A 67 -3.75 -5.95 -1.90
CA VAL A 67 -3.91 -4.53 -1.51
C VAL A 67 -5.25 -4.27 -0.83
N VAL A 68 -6.34 -4.92 -1.25
CA VAL A 68 -7.65 -4.79 -0.59
C VAL A 68 -7.60 -5.27 0.87
N ARG A 69 -6.87 -6.36 1.16
CA ARG A 69 -6.70 -6.85 2.54
C ARG A 69 -5.87 -5.89 3.39
N ASP A 70 -4.85 -5.25 2.84
CA ASP A 70 -4.06 -4.28 3.59
C ASP A 70 -4.89 -3.09 4.05
N ILE A 71 -5.73 -2.53 3.17
CA ILE A 71 -6.64 -1.44 3.52
C ILE A 71 -7.64 -1.90 4.60
N PHE A 72 -8.20 -3.10 4.45
CA PHE A 72 -9.13 -3.67 5.42
C PHE A 72 -8.47 -3.90 6.79
N ALA A 73 -7.21 -4.36 6.82
CA ALA A 73 -6.45 -4.59 8.05
C ALA A 73 -6.16 -3.31 8.84
N MET A 74 -6.17 -2.15 8.17
CA MET A 74 -6.11 -0.84 8.83
C MET A 74 -7.45 -0.39 9.43
N GLY A 75 -8.52 -1.19 9.31
CA GLY A 75 -9.86 -0.85 9.77
C GLY A 75 -10.64 0.06 8.81
N ALA A 76 -10.14 0.27 7.59
CA ALA A 76 -10.81 1.09 6.59
C ALA A 76 -11.61 0.26 5.59
N ARG A 77 -12.71 0.83 5.09
CA ARG A 77 -13.51 0.22 4.02
C ARG A 77 -12.90 0.56 2.66
N PRO A 78 -12.51 -0.42 1.83
CA PRO A 78 -12.08 -0.17 0.46
C PRO A 78 -13.22 0.43 -0.38
N ILE A 79 -12.95 1.53 -1.10
CA ILE A 79 -13.95 2.25 -1.92
C ILE A 79 -13.53 2.44 -3.39
N ALA A 80 -12.24 2.28 -3.70
CA ALA A 80 -11.70 2.44 -5.05
C ALA A 80 -10.45 1.56 -5.24
N VAL A 81 -10.22 1.14 -6.48
CA VAL A 81 -9.02 0.40 -6.91
C VAL A 81 -8.50 1.05 -8.18
N LEU A 82 -7.18 1.24 -8.26
CA LEU A 82 -6.49 1.77 -9.43
C LEU A 82 -5.45 0.73 -9.90
N ASN A 83 -5.27 0.60 -11.21
CA ASN A 83 -4.28 -0.28 -11.84
C ASN A 83 -3.22 0.54 -12.59
N SER A 84 -2.01 -0.01 -12.69
CA SER A 84 -0.87 0.55 -13.44
C SER A 84 -0.14 -0.53 -14.21
#